data_AF-A0A444R0C0-F1
#
_entry.id   AF-A0A444R0C0-F1
#
_cell.length_a   1.000
_cell.length_b   1.000
_cell.length_c   1.000
_cell.angle_alpha   90.00
_cell.angle_beta   90.00
_cell.angle_gamma   90.00
#
_symmetry.space_group_name_H-M   'P 1'
#
loop_
_entity.id
_entity.type
_entity.pdbx_description
1 polymer ?
#
loop_
_entity_poly.entity_id
_entity_poly.type
_entity_poly.pdbx_seq_one_letter_code
_entity_poly.pdbx_strand_id
1 'polypeptide(L)'
;MSNDTPFDALWQRMLARGWTPISESRLDDWLTQAPDGVVLLSSDPKRTPEVSDNPVMIGELLREFPDYTWQVAIADLEQSEAIGDRFGVFRFPATLVFTCG
;
A
#
# COMPACT_ATOMS: atom_id res chain seq x y z
N MET A 1 -20.22 8.48 17.03
CA MET A 1 -20.50 7.17 16.40
C MET A 1 -19.44 7.01 15.32
N SER A 2 -18.43 6.18 15.56
CA SER A 2 -17.39 5.94 14.54
C SER A 2 -18.06 5.15 13.42
N ASN A 3 -18.12 5.73 12.22
CA ASN A 3 -18.47 4.99 11.01
C ASN A 3 -17.27 4.11 10.66
N ASP A 4 -16.92 3.16 11.51
CA ASP A 4 -15.79 2.27 11.26
C ASP A 4 -16.19 1.30 10.15
N THR A 5 -15.82 1.63 8.93
CA THR A 5 -15.91 0.68 7.82
C THR A 5 -14.85 -0.41 8.00
N PRO A 6 -15.04 -1.61 7.40
CA PRO A 6 -13.98 -2.62 7.36
C PRO A 6 -12.65 -2.09 6.82
N PHE A 7 -12.70 -1.11 5.91
CA PHE A 7 -11.52 -0.43 5.40
C PHE A 7 -10.86 0.45 6.46
N ASP A 8 -11.60 1.21 7.26
CA ASP A 8 -11.03 2.04 8.33
C ASP A 8 -10.26 1.19 9.35
N ALA A 9 -10.79 0.03 9.71
CA ALA A 9 -10.11 -0.90 10.61
C ALA A 9 -8.80 -1.44 9.98
N LEU A 10 -8.82 -1.76 8.69
CA LEU A 10 -7.62 -2.18 7.95
C LEU A 10 -6.60 -1.04 7.86
N TRP A 11 -7.05 0.17 7.56
CA TRP A 11 -6.24 1.38 7.48
C TRP A 11 -5.52 1.67 8.78
N GLN A 12 -6.23 1.63 9.92
CA GLN A 12 -5.62 1.79 11.24
C GLN A 12 -4.57 0.71 11.53
N ARG A 13 -4.79 -0.54 11.10
CA ARG A 13 -3.79 -1.63 11.24
C ARG A 13 -2.54 -1.40 10.38
N MET A 14 -2.68 -0.77 9.22
CA MET A 14 -1.54 -0.38 8.37
C MET A 14 -0.78 0.79 8.99
N LEU A 15 -1.47 1.82 9.49
CA LEU A 15 -0.86 2.95 10.20
C LEU A 15 -0.10 2.49 11.46
N ALA A 16 -0.66 1.54 12.22
CA ALA A 16 -0.01 0.98 13.40
C ALA A 16 1.31 0.23 13.10
N ARG A 17 1.54 -0.16 11.84
CA ARG A 17 2.83 -0.71 11.37
C ARG A 17 3.86 0.36 11.03
N GLY A 18 3.48 1.64 11.10
CA GLY A 18 4.34 2.76 10.72
C GLY A 18 4.44 3.00 9.22
N TRP A 19 3.51 2.46 8.43
CA TRP A 19 3.51 2.63 6.97
C TRP A 19 2.97 4.00 6.58
N THR A 20 3.54 4.58 5.52
CA THR A 20 3.33 5.98 5.14
C THR A 20 2.11 6.12 4.24
N PRO A 21 1.08 6.89 4.62
CA PRO A 21 0.00 7.24 3.71
C PRO A 21 0.52 8.05 2.51
N ILE A 22 0.11 7.65 1.31
CA ILE A 22 0.53 8.33 0.08
C ILE A 22 -0.66 8.69 -0.80
N SER A 23 -0.55 9.82 -1.47
CA SER A 23 -1.43 10.23 -2.57
C SER A 23 -0.70 10.13 -3.90
N GLU A 24 -1.44 9.96 -4.99
CA GLU A 24 -0.87 9.90 -6.35
C GLU A 24 0.07 11.09 -6.60
N SER A 25 -0.38 12.30 -6.25
CA SER A 25 0.36 13.55 -6.44
C SER A 25 1.68 13.67 -5.67
N ARG A 26 1.87 12.87 -4.62
CA ARG A 26 3.08 12.89 -3.76
C ARG A 26 3.96 11.67 -3.96
N LEU A 27 3.53 10.73 -4.81
CA LEU A 27 4.19 9.45 -4.99
C LEU A 27 5.62 9.63 -5.50
N ASP A 28 5.84 10.51 -6.48
CA ASP A 28 7.18 10.74 -7.04
C ASP A 28 8.13 11.31 -5.99
N ASP A 29 7.69 12.31 -5.23
CA ASP A 29 8.48 12.90 -4.13
C ASP A 29 8.85 11.84 -3.08
N TRP A 30 7.94 10.91 -2.78
CA TRP A 30 8.21 9.81 -1.86
C TRP A 30 9.22 8.82 -2.45
N LEU A 31 9.07 8.44 -3.72
CA LEU A 31 10.00 7.53 -4.41
C LEU A 31 11.43 8.07 -4.46
N THR A 32 11.63 9.39 -4.56
CA THR A 32 12.99 9.98 -4.48
C THR A 32 13.69 9.73 -3.13
N GLN A 33 12.91 9.48 -2.07
CA GLN A 33 13.41 9.22 -0.71
C GLN A 33 13.38 7.72 -0.36
N ALA A 34 12.71 6.92 -1.19
CA ALA A 34 12.46 5.49 -1.02
C ALA A 34 12.89 4.73 -2.30
N PRO A 35 14.20 4.59 -2.57
CA PRO A 35 14.70 3.92 -3.77
C PRO A 35 14.27 2.45 -3.85
N ASP A 36 14.07 1.82 -2.69
CA ASP A 36 13.47 0.50 -2.53
C ASP A 36 12.12 0.66 -1.84
N GLY A 37 11.08 0.86 -2.63
CA GLY A 37 9.75 1.24 -2.18
C GLY A 37 8.71 0.19 -2.53
N VAL A 38 7.75 -0.01 -1.62
CA VAL A 38 6.53 -0.78 -1.90
C VAL A 38 5.31 0.07 -1.63
N VAL A 39 4.39 0.12 -2.59
CA VAL A 39 3.10 0.82 -2.44
C VAL A 39 1.97 -0.21 -2.46
N LEU A 40 1.20 -0.26 -1.38
CA LEU A 40 0.02 -1.11 -1.28
C LEU A 40 -1.19 -0.39 -1.83
N LEU A 41 -1.77 -0.96 -2.88
CA LEU A 41 -3.01 -0.52 -3.47
C LEU A 41 -4.17 -1.39 -2.95
N SER A 42 -5.13 -0.73 -2.32
CA SER A 42 -6.23 -1.35 -1.61
C SER A 42 -7.51 -1.42 -2.47
N SER A 43 -8.45 -2.24 -2.02
CA SER A 43 -9.85 -2.28 -2.47
C SER A 43 -10.75 -2.38 -1.24
N ASP A 44 -12.04 -2.10 -1.39
CA ASP A 44 -13.00 -2.23 -0.29
C ASP A 44 -13.04 -3.69 0.21
N PRO A 45 -12.69 -3.96 1.49
CA PRO A 45 -12.71 -5.30 2.05
C PRO A 45 -14.09 -5.98 2.02
N LYS A 46 -15.18 -5.21 1.88
CA LYS A 46 -16.53 -5.79 1.68
C LYS A 46 -16.66 -6.52 0.35
N ARG A 47 -15.99 -6.04 -0.70
CA ARG A 47 -15.99 -6.65 -2.04
C ARG A 47 -14.93 -7.72 -2.17
N THR A 48 -13.80 -7.50 -1.52
CA THR A 48 -12.60 -8.32 -1.67
C THR A 48 -11.98 -8.56 -0.30
N PRO A 49 -12.49 -9.54 0.47
CA PRO A 49 -12.07 -9.76 1.86
C PRO A 49 -10.58 -10.09 1.99
N GLU A 50 -9.95 -10.70 0.95
CA GLU A 50 -8.52 -11.03 0.95
C GLU A 50 -7.58 -9.82 1.08
N VAL A 51 -8.04 -8.59 0.83
CA VAL A 51 -7.23 -7.37 1.03
C VAL A 51 -6.76 -7.22 2.49
N SER A 52 -7.50 -7.80 3.43
CA SER A 52 -7.17 -7.74 4.87
C SER A 52 -5.89 -8.50 5.24
N ASP A 53 -5.47 -9.45 4.38
CA ASP A 53 -4.29 -10.28 4.59
C ASP A 53 -3.04 -9.65 4.00
N ASN A 54 -3.19 -8.74 3.04
CA ASN A 54 -2.09 -8.13 2.30
C ASN A 54 -1.07 -7.42 3.24
N PRO A 55 -1.50 -6.66 4.26
CA PRO A 55 -0.56 -6.05 5.21
C PRO A 55 0.25 -7.03 6.07
N VAL A 56 -0.27 -8.24 6.27
CA VAL A 56 0.46 -9.27 7.02
C VAL A 56 1.47 -9.92 6.09
N MET A 57 1.02 -10.37 4.91
CA MET A 57 1.85 -11.08 3.93
C MET A 57 3.03 -10.24 3.42
N ILE A 58 2.82 -8.96 3.13
CA ILE A 58 3.90 -8.10 2.63
C ILE A 58 4.98 -7.88 3.68
N GLY A 59 4.62 -7.76 4.96
CA GLY A 59 5.61 -7.63 6.03
C GLY A 59 6.55 -8.84 6.11
N GLU A 60 6.04 -10.04 5.85
CA GLU A 60 6.86 -11.26 5.77
C GLU A 60 7.67 -11.29 4.48
N LEU A 61 7.04 -11.01 3.33
CA LEU A 61 7.70 -11.03 2.01
C LEU A 61 8.94 -10.14 1.96
N LEU A 62 8.86 -8.93 2.51
CA LEU A 62 9.98 -7.98 2.47
C LEU A 62 11.19 -8.45 3.28
N ARG A 63 10.99 -9.30 4.30
CA ARG A 63 12.10 -9.86 5.09
C ARG A 63 12.91 -10.90 4.32
N GLU A 64 12.31 -11.54 3.31
CA GLU A 64 13.01 -12.50 2.44
C GLU A 64 13.97 -11.81 1.45
N PHE A 65 13.91 -10.48 1.34
CA PHE A 65 14.78 -9.68 0.48
C PHE A 65 15.58 -8.65 1.30
N PRO A 66 16.51 -9.11 2.16
CA PRO A 66 17.24 -8.24 3.10
C PRO A 66 18.26 -7.32 2.42
N ASP A 67 18.57 -7.55 1.14
CA ASP A 67 19.51 -6.73 0.37
C ASP A 67 18.97 -5.33 0.02
N TYR A 68 17.66 -5.12 0.17
CA TYR A 68 16.98 -3.86 -0.13
C TYR A 68 16.56 -3.14 1.14
N THR A 69 16.54 -1.80 1.10
CA THR A 69 16.12 -0.98 2.23
C THR A 69 14.64 -0.59 2.10
N TRP A 70 13.77 -1.60 2.22
CA TRP A 70 12.34 -1.45 1.94
C TRP A 70 11.67 -0.36 2.78
N GLN A 71 11.03 0.58 2.09
CA GLN A 71 10.04 1.49 2.67
C GLN A 71 8.64 1.13 2.15
N VAL A 72 7.64 1.18 3.03
CA VAL A 72 6.27 0.81 2.67
C VAL A 72 5.36 2.03 2.75
N ALA A 73 4.67 2.30 1.64
CA ALA A 73 3.60 3.26 1.53
C ALA A 73 2.25 2.56 1.33
N ILE A 74 1.19 3.21 1.79
CA ILE A 74 -0.19 2.74 1.68
C ILE A 74 -1.04 3.81 1.02
N ALA A 75 -1.82 3.40 0.03
CA ALA A 75 -2.81 4.26 -0.61
C ALA A 75 -4.20 3.93 -0.05
N ASP A 76 -5.01 4.97 0.23
CA ASP A 76 -6.43 4.77 0.52
C ASP A 76 -7.18 4.30 -0.74
N LEU A 77 -8.50 4.09 -0.65
CA LEU A 77 -9.28 3.59 -1.79
C LEU A 77 -9.21 4.51 -3.02
N GLU A 78 -9.35 5.82 -2.84
CA GLU A 78 -9.32 6.80 -3.93
C GLU A 78 -7.92 6.89 -4.55
N GLN A 79 -6.90 6.97 -3.70
CA GLN A 79 -5.51 7.04 -4.15
C GLN A 79 -5.05 5.72 -4.78
N SER A 80 -5.60 4.59 -4.36
CA SER A 80 -5.31 3.28 -4.96
C SER A 80 -5.79 3.20 -6.40
N GLU A 81 -6.98 3.73 -6.70
CA GLU A 81 -7.49 3.83 -8.06
C GLU A 81 -6.64 4.78 -8.91
N ALA A 82 -6.35 5.99 -8.41
CA ALA A 82 -5.56 6.99 -9.13
C ALA A 82 -4.13 6.49 -9.44
N ILE A 83 -3.46 5.88 -8.47
CA ILE A 83 -2.13 5.28 -8.66
C ILE A 83 -2.24 4.05 -9.58
N GLY A 84 -3.27 3.22 -9.40
CA GLY A 84 -3.52 2.07 -10.26
C GLY A 84 -3.62 2.45 -11.74
N ASP A 85 -4.42 3.47 -12.05
CA ASP A 85 -4.56 4.00 -13.42
C ASP A 85 -3.22 4.47 -14.01
N ARG A 86 -2.42 5.19 -13.21
CA ARG A 86 -1.08 5.66 -13.62
C ARG A 86 -0.13 4.53 -14.00
N PHE A 87 -0.17 3.41 -13.28
CA PHE A 87 0.71 2.26 -13.50
C PHE A 87 0.07 1.12 -14.31
N GLY A 88 -1.16 1.29 -14.81
CA GLY A 88 -1.89 0.27 -15.56
C GLY A 88 -2.31 -0.94 -14.71
N VAL A 89 -2.51 -0.76 -13.40
CA VAL A 89 -2.94 -1.78 -12.46
C VAL A 89 -4.44 -1.66 -12.21
N PHE A 90 -5.20 -2.60 -12.79
CA PHE A 90 -6.66 -2.61 -12.71
C PHE A 90 -7.22 -3.75 -11.83
N ARG A 91 -6.36 -4.56 -11.24
CA ARG A 91 -6.74 -5.67 -10.37
C ARG A 91 -6.20 -5.44 -8.96
N PHE A 92 -7.12 -5.25 -8.03
CA PHE A 92 -6.82 -5.04 -6.61
C PHE A 92 -7.18 -6.28 -5.78
N PRO A 93 -6.53 -6.51 -4.62
CA PRO A 93 -5.40 -5.74 -4.11
C PRO A 93 -4.13 -5.94 -4.93
N ALA A 94 -3.29 -4.92 -4.96
CA ALA A 94 -2.03 -4.96 -5.68
C ALA A 94 -0.91 -4.33 -4.87
N THR A 95 0.31 -4.72 -5.22
CA THR A 95 1.54 -4.24 -4.60
C THR A 95 2.45 -3.76 -5.72
N LEU A 96 2.70 -2.46 -5.78
CA LEU A 96 3.73 -1.91 -6.66
C LEU A 96 5.08 -2.07 -5.97
N VAL A 97 6.07 -2.52 -6.73
CA VAL A 97 7.44 -2.71 -6.26
C VAL A 97 8.35 -1.78 -7.05
N PHE A 98 9.11 -0.97 -6.33
CA PHE A 98 10.12 -0.07 -6.86
C PHE A 98 11.45 -0.45 -6.24
N THR A 99 12.47 -0.66 -7.07
CA THR A 99 13.83 -1.00 -6.63
C THR A 99 14.82 -0.20 -7.45
N CYS A 100 15.91 0.22 -6.82
CA CYS A 100 17.00 0.93 -7.49
C CYS A 100 16.58 2.23 -8.21
N GLY A 101 15.54 2.92 -7.70
CA GLY A 101 15.10 4.28 -8.10
C GLY A 101 15.54 4.78 -9.47
#